data_AF-A0A368EZS0-F1
#
_entry.id   AF-A0A368EZS0-F1
#
_cell.length_a   1.000
_cell.length_b   1.000
_cell.length_c   1.000
_cell.angle_alpha   90.00
_cell.angle_beta   90.00
_cell.angle_gamma   90.00
#
_symmetry.space_group_name_H-M   'P 1'
#
loop_
_entity.id
_entity.type
_entity.pdbx_description
1 polymer ?
#
loop_
_entity_poly.entity_id
_entity_poly.type
_entity_poly.pdbx_seq_one_letter_code
_entity_poly.pdbx_strand_id
1 'polypeptide(L)'
;MFGPSPDWCVGISSVNLCLPDCSWVAERTFDLLPFDAGTDSGPTYMSPNSPQEPRVPIRWITTKDDPLSPFYSTETDVIPPVAKLILRRTEVIPMRCLPDDEYQREAFNSTNTSEDEEYKDRRECLMSNWGSWSLCSATCGKGIRMRSRVFVFPIKVRTYFVM
;
A
#
# COMPACT_ATOMS: atom_id res chain seq x y z
N MET A 1 -5.19 0.55 1.09
CA MET A 1 -6.12 -0.46 1.66
C MET A 1 -5.63 -0.84 3.04
N PHE A 2 -6.49 -0.81 4.05
CA PHE A 2 -6.13 -1.26 5.40
C PHE A 2 -6.90 -2.55 5.71
N GLY A 3 -6.16 -3.65 5.84
CA GLY A 3 -6.73 -4.98 5.91
C GLY A 3 -6.75 -5.58 7.32
N PRO A 4 -7.65 -6.54 7.58
CA PRO A 4 -8.66 -7.06 6.65
C PRO A 4 -9.83 -6.08 6.53
N SER A 5 -10.33 -5.86 5.31
CA SER A 5 -11.49 -5.03 5.01
C SER A 5 -12.09 -5.51 3.68
N PRO A 6 -13.39 -5.26 3.40
CA PRO A 6 -13.99 -5.56 2.11
C PRO A 6 -13.25 -4.84 0.98
N ASP A 7 -13.26 -3.50 1.00
CA ASP A 7 -12.58 -2.67 0.01
C ASP A 7 -12.20 -1.27 0.53
N TRP A 8 -12.10 -1.13 1.86
CA TRP A 8 -11.86 0.15 2.51
C TRP A 8 -10.40 0.62 2.39
N CYS A 9 -10.24 1.90 2.14
CA CYS A 9 -8.96 2.55 1.91
C CYS A 9 -8.84 3.89 2.63
N VAL A 10 -7.61 4.36 2.76
CA VAL A 10 -7.26 5.70 3.21
C VAL A 10 -6.31 6.28 2.19
N GLY A 11 -6.31 7.59 2.01
CA GLY A 11 -5.44 8.23 1.04
C GLY A 11 -5.73 9.70 0.86
N ILE A 12 -4.90 10.32 0.02
CA ILE A 12 -5.02 11.70 -0.42
C ILE A 12 -5.16 11.72 -1.94
N SER A 13 -5.84 12.71 -2.48
CA SER A 13 -6.00 12.90 -3.92
C SER A 13 -5.63 14.33 -4.31
N SER A 14 -4.85 14.47 -5.38
CA SER A 14 -4.51 15.76 -6.01
C SER A 14 -3.96 16.82 -5.04
N VAL A 15 -3.03 16.44 -4.17
CA VAL A 15 -2.37 17.38 -3.26
C VAL A 15 -1.32 18.20 -4.01
N ASN A 16 -1.51 19.53 -4.03
CA ASN A 16 -0.50 20.44 -4.58
C ASN A 16 0.57 20.76 -3.53
N LEU A 17 1.82 20.37 -3.82
CA LEU A 17 3.00 20.70 -3.01
C LEU A 17 3.81 21.88 -3.57
N CYS A 18 3.42 22.41 -4.73
CA CYS A 18 3.98 23.60 -5.33
C CYS A 18 3.27 24.85 -4.77
N LEU A 19 4.04 25.82 -4.33
CA LEU A 19 3.56 27.08 -3.79
C LEU A 19 3.53 28.17 -4.89
N PRO A 20 2.69 29.21 -4.75
CA PRO A 20 2.58 30.28 -5.75
C PRO A 20 3.87 31.08 -5.98
N ASP A 21 4.83 30.98 -5.06
CA ASP A 21 6.14 31.63 -5.13
C ASP A 21 7.20 30.77 -5.84
N CYS A 22 6.77 29.76 -6.59
CA CYS A 22 7.64 28.79 -7.27
C CYS A 22 8.53 27.97 -6.31
N SER A 23 8.16 27.89 -5.03
CA SER A 23 8.83 27.04 -4.04
C SER A 23 8.03 25.77 -3.75
N TRP A 24 8.65 24.84 -3.01
CA TRP A 24 8.04 23.57 -2.61
C TRP A 24 7.73 23.57 -1.12
N VAL A 25 6.57 23.03 -0.75
CA VAL A 25 6.21 22.88 0.66
C VAL A 25 7.23 21.99 1.39
N ALA A 26 7.72 22.45 2.55
CA ALA A 26 8.72 21.72 3.34
C ALA A 26 8.12 20.51 4.08
N GLU A 27 6.96 20.68 4.70
CA GLU A 27 6.22 19.62 5.38
C GLU A 27 4.71 19.84 5.23
N ARG A 28 3.96 18.77 4.98
CA ARG A 28 2.49 18.73 4.99
C ARG A 28 2.03 17.51 5.76
N THR A 29 1.07 17.72 6.67
CA THR A 29 0.44 16.64 7.42
C THR A 29 -1.04 16.52 7.04
N PHE A 30 -1.51 15.29 6.86
CA PHE A 30 -2.88 14.94 6.55
C PHE A 30 -3.40 13.93 7.56
N ASP A 31 -4.56 14.22 8.12
CA ASP A 31 -5.34 13.25 8.87
C ASP A 31 -6.22 12.48 7.88
N LEU A 32 -6.07 11.16 7.85
CA LEU A 32 -6.70 10.31 6.85
C LEU A 32 -7.96 9.66 7.42
N LEU A 33 -9.04 9.81 6.67
CA LEU A 33 -10.33 9.20 6.94
C LEU A 33 -10.54 8.00 6.00
N PRO A 34 -11.32 7.00 6.44
CA PRO A 34 -11.59 5.84 5.61
C PRO A 34 -12.60 6.19 4.51
N PHE A 35 -12.37 5.63 3.32
CA PHE A 35 -13.30 5.65 2.21
C PHE A 35 -13.53 4.24 1.67
N ASP A 36 -14.70 4.04 1.08
CA ASP A 36 -15.18 2.83 0.45
C ASP A 36 -14.90 2.92 -1.06
N ALA A 37 -14.32 1.87 -1.65
CA ALA A 37 -13.93 1.85 -3.06
C ALA A 37 -15.10 1.51 -4.00
N GLY A 38 -16.24 1.03 -3.46
CA GLY A 38 -17.47 0.77 -4.18
C GLY A 38 -17.49 -0.54 -4.97
N THR A 39 -16.73 -1.53 -4.51
CA THR A 39 -16.49 -2.81 -5.17
C THR A 39 -16.90 -4.03 -4.36
N ASP A 40 -16.96 -3.94 -3.02
CA ASP A 40 -17.43 -5.00 -2.12
C ASP A 40 -18.30 -4.41 -1.00
N SER A 41 -19.50 -4.97 -0.81
CA SER A 41 -20.53 -4.48 0.12
C SER A 41 -20.43 -5.04 1.53
N GLY A 42 -19.32 -5.69 1.91
CA GLY A 42 -19.15 -6.24 3.25
C GLY A 42 -19.27 -5.16 4.35
N PRO A 43 -20.12 -5.32 5.38
CA PRO A 43 -20.29 -4.26 6.39
C PRO A 43 -19.20 -4.24 7.48
N THR A 44 -18.39 -5.28 7.62
CA THR A 44 -17.38 -5.43 8.69
C THR A 44 -16.01 -5.78 8.11
N TYR A 45 -14.96 -5.58 8.90
CA TYR A 45 -13.58 -5.94 8.53
C TYR A 45 -13.42 -7.39 8.04
N MET A 46 -14.19 -8.32 8.63
CA MET A 46 -14.08 -9.77 8.37
C MET A 46 -15.26 -10.31 7.57
N SER A 47 -16.07 -9.43 6.96
CA SER A 47 -17.20 -9.85 6.13
C SER A 47 -16.71 -10.75 4.98
N PRO A 48 -17.46 -11.80 4.62
CA PRO A 48 -17.17 -12.54 3.39
C PRO A 48 -17.34 -11.61 2.19
N ASN A 49 -16.58 -11.88 1.12
CA ASN A 49 -16.69 -11.10 -0.11
C ASN A 49 -18.14 -11.06 -0.60
N SER A 50 -18.63 -9.84 -0.81
CA SER A 50 -19.97 -9.56 -1.31
C SER A 50 -19.83 -8.54 -2.45
N PRO A 51 -19.57 -8.98 -3.69
CA PRO A 51 -19.32 -8.06 -4.81
C PRO A 51 -20.44 -7.03 -5.00
N GLN A 52 -20.08 -5.75 -5.11
CA GLN A 52 -21.02 -4.66 -5.32
C GLN A 52 -21.37 -4.53 -6.81
N GLU A 53 -22.61 -4.89 -7.19
CA GLU A 53 -23.13 -4.79 -8.55
C GLU A 53 -24.42 -3.93 -8.64
N PRO A 54 -24.42 -2.84 -9.45
CA PRO A 54 -23.27 -2.27 -10.15
C PRO A 54 -22.27 -1.66 -9.17
N ARG A 55 -21.01 -1.50 -9.62
CA ARG A 55 -19.99 -0.78 -8.86
C ARG A 55 -20.42 0.66 -8.63
N VAL A 56 -20.09 1.18 -7.46
CA VAL A 56 -20.41 2.57 -7.07
C VAL A 56 -19.14 3.43 -7.04
N PRO A 57 -19.24 4.75 -7.19
CA PRO A 57 -18.10 5.64 -7.04
C PRO A 57 -17.50 5.57 -5.64
N ILE A 58 -16.21 5.91 -5.54
CA ILE A 58 -15.51 6.05 -4.27
C ILE A 58 -16.24 7.08 -3.40
N ARG A 59 -16.48 6.73 -2.14
CA ARG A 59 -17.19 7.58 -1.18
C ARG A 59 -16.56 7.51 0.21
N TRP A 60 -16.66 8.60 0.98
CA TRP A 60 -16.27 8.57 2.38
C TRP A 60 -17.21 7.68 3.19
N ILE A 61 -16.64 6.91 4.11
CA ILE A 61 -17.44 6.14 5.08
C ILE A 61 -17.99 7.13 6.11
N THR A 62 -19.25 6.97 6.49
CA THR A 62 -19.88 7.79 7.54
C THR A 62 -20.27 6.95 8.76
N THR A 63 -20.52 7.59 9.89
CA THR A 63 -20.95 6.89 11.12
C THR A 63 -22.39 6.36 11.04
N LYS A 64 -23.11 6.60 9.94
CA LYS A 64 -24.51 6.20 9.75
C LYS A 64 -24.74 5.22 8.62
N ASP A 65 -23.67 4.73 7.96
CA ASP A 65 -23.77 3.90 6.76
C ASP A 65 -24.45 2.54 7.03
N ASP A 66 -23.98 1.79 8.03
CA ASP A 66 -24.51 0.47 8.37
C ASP A 66 -24.36 0.24 9.88
N PRO A 67 -25.41 -0.23 10.61
CA PRO A 67 -25.32 -0.52 12.04
C PRO A 67 -24.28 -1.56 12.46
N LEU A 68 -23.86 -2.45 11.54
CA LEU A 68 -22.81 -3.44 11.75
C LEU A 68 -21.42 -2.88 11.48
N SER A 69 -21.32 -1.69 10.87
CA SER A 69 -20.04 -1.06 10.57
C SER A 69 -19.26 -0.79 11.86
N PRO A 70 -17.94 -1.08 11.88
CA PRO A 70 -17.08 -0.69 13.01
C PRO A 70 -16.97 0.83 13.17
N PHE A 71 -17.38 1.60 12.15
CA PHE A 71 -17.41 3.06 12.18
C PHE A 71 -18.78 3.62 12.59
N TYR A 72 -19.77 2.76 12.82
CA TYR A 72 -21.11 3.19 13.16
C TYR A 72 -21.17 3.83 14.55
N SER A 73 -21.89 4.94 14.66
CA SER A 73 -22.18 5.56 15.95
C SER A 73 -23.52 6.27 15.89
N THR A 74 -24.34 6.12 16.93
CA THR A 74 -25.57 6.91 17.11
C THR A 74 -25.29 8.28 17.73
N GLU A 75 -24.18 8.44 18.44
CA GLU A 75 -23.86 9.61 19.26
C GLU A 75 -23.09 10.69 18.51
N THR A 76 -22.26 10.31 17.54
CA THR A 76 -21.40 11.23 16.79
C THR A 76 -21.45 11.00 15.28
N ASP A 77 -21.28 12.08 14.52
CA ASP A 77 -21.13 12.07 13.06
C ASP A 77 -19.66 12.13 12.62
N VAL A 78 -18.73 12.10 13.59
CA VAL A 78 -17.29 12.26 13.35
C VAL A 78 -16.58 10.93 13.52
N ILE A 79 -15.88 10.49 12.47
CA ILE A 79 -14.94 9.37 12.54
C ILE A 79 -13.55 9.94 12.90
N PRO A 80 -12.91 9.45 13.98
CA PRO A 80 -11.53 9.82 14.29
C PRO A 80 -10.58 9.43 13.14
N PRO A 81 -9.52 10.23 12.86
CA PRO A 81 -8.52 9.86 11.86
C PRO A 81 -7.94 8.47 12.12
N VAL A 82 -8.02 7.60 11.12
CA VAL A 82 -7.54 6.21 11.22
C VAL A 82 -6.05 6.10 10.86
N ALA A 83 -5.50 7.11 10.20
CA ALA A 83 -4.08 7.22 9.90
C ALA A 83 -3.67 8.69 9.78
N LYS A 84 -2.36 8.95 9.86
CA LYS A 84 -1.76 10.26 9.63
C LYS A 84 -0.67 10.12 8.59
N LEU A 85 -0.74 10.93 7.53
CA LEU A 85 0.29 10.99 6.49
C LEU A 85 1.07 12.28 6.62
N ILE A 86 2.39 12.16 6.76
CA ILE A 86 3.30 13.30 6.85
C ILE A 86 4.21 13.26 5.63
N LEU A 87 4.07 14.24 4.74
CA LEU A 87 4.94 14.46 3.61
C LEU A 87 6.03 15.46 4.01
N ARG A 88 7.29 15.00 4.04
CA ARG A 88 8.47 15.83 4.33
C ARG A 88 9.35 15.91 3.11
N ARG A 89 9.66 17.12 2.69
CA ARG A 89 10.64 17.38 1.63
C ARG A 89 12.04 17.16 2.18
N THR A 90 12.74 16.16 1.66
CA THR A 90 14.13 15.85 2.03
C THR A 90 15.11 16.79 1.35
N GLU A 91 14.98 16.95 0.03
CA GLU A 91 15.84 17.78 -0.78
C GLU A 91 15.06 18.40 -1.95
N VAL A 92 15.58 19.50 -2.49
CA VAL A 92 15.12 20.09 -3.75
C VAL A 92 16.26 19.94 -4.73
N ILE A 93 16.08 19.07 -5.72
CA ILE A 93 17.04 18.89 -6.80
C ILE A 93 16.80 20.01 -7.81
N PRO A 94 17.75 20.93 -8.04
CA PRO A 94 17.60 21.96 -9.06
C PRO A 94 17.55 21.28 -10.42
N MET A 95 16.44 21.44 -11.14
CA MET A 95 16.31 20.92 -12.50
C MET A 95 17.22 21.75 -13.41
N ARG A 96 18.28 21.13 -13.93
CA ARG A 96 19.06 21.65 -15.06
C ARG A 96 18.31 21.29 -16.34
N CYS A 97 18.07 22.26 -17.22
CA CYS A 97 17.51 21.95 -18.54
C CYS A 97 18.57 21.18 -19.33
N LEU A 98 18.33 19.89 -19.54
CA LEU A 98 19.17 19.04 -20.38
C LEU A 98 18.53 18.87 -21.75
N PRO A 99 19.32 18.71 -22.80
CA PRO A 99 18.78 18.30 -24.08
C PRO A 99 18.12 16.92 -23.97
N ASP A 100 17.10 16.67 -24.78
CA ASP A 100 16.26 15.45 -24.70
C ASP A 100 17.07 14.15 -24.74
N ASP A 101 18.20 14.13 -25.45
CA ASP A 101 19.09 12.97 -25.56
C ASP A 101 19.80 12.65 -24.24
N GLU A 102 20.17 13.65 -23.45
CA GLU A 102 20.77 13.45 -22.12
C GLU A 102 19.71 12.97 -21.12
N TYR A 103 18.49 13.52 -21.16
CA TYR A 103 17.38 13.03 -20.33
C TYR A 103 17.03 11.57 -20.64
N GLN A 104 16.96 11.20 -21.92
CA GLN A 104 16.72 9.82 -22.34
C GLN A 104 17.84 8.88 -21.86
N ARG A 105 19.10 9.33 -21.90
CA ARG A 105 20.23 8.54 -21.39
C ARG A 105 20.19 8.34 -19.87
N GLU A 106 19.87 9.38 -19.10
CA GLU A 106 19.76 9.28 -17.63
C GLU A 106 18.55 8.41 -17.22
N ALA A 107 17.40 8.62 -17.85
CA ALA A 107 16.21 7.80 -17.63
C ALA A 107 16.46 6.34 -18.04
N PHE A 108 17.10 6.10 -19.17
CA PHE A 108 17.50 4.77 -19.59
C PHE A 108 18.46 4.16 -18.57
N ASN A 109 19.56 4.80 -18.19
CA ASN A 109 20.51 4.25 -17.21
C ASN A 109 19.87 3.88 -15.86
N SER A 110 18.86 4.63 -15.42
CA SER A 110 18.13 4.37 -14.16
C SER A 110 17.06 3.27 -14.29
N THR A 111 16.60 2.96 -15.50
CA THR A 111 15.53 1.97 -15.75
C THR A 111 15.94 0.79 -16.65
N ASN A 112 17.20 0.78 -17.11
CA ASN A 112 17.72 -0.23 -18.06
C ASN A 112 17.75 -1.63 -17.44
N THR A 113 17.87 -1.69 -16.11
CA THR A 113 17.65 -2.92 -15.35
C THR A 113 16.16 -3.04 -15.04
N SER A 114 15.48 -3.99 -15.69
CA SER A 114 14.18 -4.41 -15.20
C SER A 114 14.32 -4.98 -13.80
N GLU A 115 13.30 -4.79 -12.95
CA GLU A 115 13.25 -5.37 -11.60
C GLU A 115 13.49 -6.89 -11.63
N ASP A 116 13.11 -7.55 -12.74
CA ASP A 116 13.31 -8.97 -13.00
C ASP A 116 14.76 -9.37 -13.36
N GLU A 117 15.55 -8.49 -13.99
CA GLU A 117 16.96 -8.76 -14.35
C GLU A 117 17.91 -8.48 -13.17
N GLU A 118 17.65 -7.46 -12.35
CA GLU A 118 18.43 -7.18 -11.13
C GLU A 118 18.38 -8.35 -10.14
N TYR A 119 17.27 -9.10 -10.12
CA TYR A 119 17.09 -10.25 -9.24
C TYR A 119 17.78 -11.54 -9.71
N LYS A 120 18.14 -11.67 -11.00
CA LYS A 120 18.72 -12.91 -11.55
C LYS A 120 20.14 -13.18 -11.06
N ASP A 121 20.95 -12.13 -10.85
CA ASP A 121 22.36 -12.30 -10.47
C ASP A 121 22.62 -12.12 -8.96
N ARG A 122 21.61 -11.69 -8.19
CA ARG A 122 21.70 -11.63 -6.72
C ARG A 122 21.55 -13.01 -6.11
N ARG A 123 22.61 -13.83 -6.25
CA ARG A 123 22.71 -15.16 -5.65
C ARG A 123 22.42 -15.17 -4.15
N GLU A 124 22.62 -14.04 -3.48
CA GLU A 124 22.35 -13.84 -2.04
C GLU A 124 20.85 -13.93 -1.72
N CYS A 125 19.98 -13.55 -2.65
CA CYS A 125 18.53 -13.61 -2.51
C CYS A 125 17.91 -14.93 -3.01
N LEU A 126 18.72 -15.89 -3.49
CA LEU A 126 18.23 -17.21 -3.92
C LEU A 126 17.52 -17.90 -2.74
N MET A 127 16.30 -18.37 -3.00
CA MET A 127 15.49 -19.11 -2.03
C MET A 127 15.44 -20.59 -2.38
N SER A 128 15.29 -21.44 -1.37
CA SER A 128 15.03 -22.87 -1.54
C SER A 128 13.66 -23.09 -2.19
N ASN A 129 13.43 -24.32 -2.65
CA ASN A 129 12.08 -24.77 -2.93
C ASN A 129 11.20 -24.61 -1.69
N TRP A 130 9.90 -24.39 -1.92
CA TRP A 130 8.92 -24.36 -0.86
C TRP A 130 8.86 -25.71 -0.14
N GLY A 131 8.77 -25.65 1.19
CA GLY A 131 8.42 -26.81 2.00
C GLY A 131 6.99 -27.26 1.75
N SER A 132 6.64 -28.41 2.33
CA SER A 132 5.28 -28.93 2.33
C SER A 132 4.31 -27.96 3.00
N TRP A 133 3.08 -27.92 2.50
CA TRP A 133 2.00 -27.18 3.14
C TRP A 133 1.67 -27.79 4.50
N SER A 134 1.42 -26.93 5.49
CA SER A 134 0.85 -27.32 6.78
C SER A 134 -0.53 -27.97 6.59
N LEU A 135 -1.01 -28.60 7.65
CA LEU A 135 -2.42 -28.96 7.76
C LEU A 135 -3.28 -27.70 7.73
N CYS A 136 -4.53 -27.87 7.30
CA CYS A 136 -5.52 -26.81 7.34
C CYS A 136 -5.83 -26.46 8.79
N SER A 137 -5.89 -25.16 9.11
CA SER A 137 -6.26 -24.68 10.44
C SER A 137 -7.71 -24.98 10.83
N ALA A 138 -8.54 -25.41 9.87
CA ALA A 138 -9.94 -25.76 10.08
C ALA A 138 -10.29 -27.09 9.41
N THR A 139 -11.14 -27.88 10.07
CA THR A 139 -11.65 -29.17 9.56
C THR A 139 -12.87 -28.99 8.64
N CYS A 140 -13.55 -27.84 8.70
CA CYS A 140 -14.61 -27.44 7.79
C CYS A 140 -14.67 -25.91 7.68
N GLY A 141 -15.18 -25.38 6.56
CA GLY A 141 -15.23 -23.94 6.31
C GLY A 141 -13.90 -23.34 5.84
N LYS A 142 -13.69 -22.04 6.08
CA LYS A 142 -12.46 -21.32 5.70
C LYS A 142 -11.33 -21.65 6.69
N GLY A 143 -10.17 -22.03 6.18
CA GLY A 143 -8.97 -22.29 6.97
C GLY A 143 -7.71 -21.83 6.26
N ILE A 144 -6.61 -21.74 7.00
CA ILE A 144 -5.31 -21.26 6.51
C ILE A 144 -4.35 -22.44 6.48
N ARG A 145 -3.51 -22.48 5.44
CA ARG A 145 -2.36 -23.38 5.34
C ARG A 145 -1.11 -22.55 5.12
N MET A 146 -0.05 -22.89 5.83
CA MET A 146 1.23 -22.19 5.77
C MET A 146 2.27 -23.09 5.09
N ARG A 147 3.21 -22.48 4.37
CA ARG A 147 4.43 -23.13 3.93
C ARG A 147 5.56 -22.14 4.06
N SER A 148 6.77 -22.63 4.28
CA SER A 148 7.97 -21.81 4.40
C SER A 148 9.00 -22.21 3.35
N ARG A 149 9.83 -21.24 2.95
CA ARG A 149 11.08 -21.46 2.22
C ARG A 149 12.16 -20.61 2.87
N VAL A 150 13.42 -21.00 2.74
CA VAL A 150 14.55 -20.29 3.34
C VAL A 150 15.48 -19.77 2.26
N PHE A 151 16.31 -18.77 2.57
CA PHE A 151 17.38 -18.38 1.68
C PHE A 151 18.43 -19.49 1.59
N VAL A 152 18.94 -19.74 0.38
CA VAL A 152 20.02 -20.71 0.11
C VAL A 152 21.33 -20.25 0.78
N PHE A 153 21.53 -18.94 0.90
CA PHE A 153 22.72 -18.33 1.53
C PHE A 153 22.33 -17.45 2.74
N PRO A 154 21.85 -18.05 3.84
CA PRO A 154 21.26 -17.30 4.97
C PRO A 154 22.23 -16.34 5.67
N ILE A 155 23.54 -16.63 5.61
CA ILE A 155 24.59 -15.82 6.24
C ILE A 155 24.81 -14.51 5.47
N LYS A 156 24.72 -14.54 4.14
CA LYS A 156 24.91 -13.34 3.29
C LYS A 156 23.73 -12.39 3.31
N VAL A 157 22.51 -12.91 3.53
CA VAL A 157 21.30 -12.06 3.65
C VAL A 157 21.31 -11.25 4.95
N ARG A 158 21.90 -11.78 6.02
CA ARG A 158 21.93 -11.14 7.34
C ARG A 158 22.75 -9.85 7.37
N THR A 159 23.73 -9.68 6.50
CA THR A 159 24.56 -8.48 6.41
C THR A 159 23.87 -7.28 5.74
N TYR A 160 22.76 -7.50 5.03
CA TYR A 160 21.96 -6.43 4.41
C TYR A 160 20.71 -6.02 5.23
N PHE A 161 20.44 -6.72 6.33
CA PHE A 161 19.31 -6.44 7.23
C PHE A 161 19.74 -5.71 8.53
N VAL A 162 21.02 -5.36 8.65
CA VAL A 162 21.55 -4.54 9.75
C VAL A 162 22.23 -3.31 9.14
N MET A 163 21.43 -2.43 8.54
CA MET A 163 21.75 -1.02 8.36
C MET A 163 20.46 -0.21 8.31
#